data_AF-A0AA91QRP7-F1
#
_entry.id   AF-A0AA91QRP7-F1
#
_cell.length_a   1.000
_cell.length_b   1.000
_cell.length_c   1.000
_cell.angle_alpha   90.00
_cell.angle_beta   90.00
_cell.angle_gamma   90.00
#
_symmetry.space_group_name_H-M   'P 1'
#
loop_
_entity.id
_entity.type
_entity.pdbx_description
1 polymer ?
#
loop_
_entity_poly.entity_id
_entity_poly.type
_entity_poly.pdbx_seq_one_letter_code
_entity_poly.pdbx_strand_id
1 'polypeptide(L)' 'MSKMTQLLGQFEVEAKKAGDAPMVGKLIAAPLRLLVVWMKTITERQENILERLEAMEAHE' A
#
# COMPACT_ATOMS: atom_id res chain seq x y z
N MET A 1 13.01 2.94 -5.05
CA MET A 1 11.61 2.52 -4.89
C MET A 1 11.59 1.06 -4.50
N SER A 2 11.02 0.74 -3.33
CA SER A 2 10.97 -0.63 -2.84
C SER A 2 10.01 -1.47 -3.70
N LYS A 3 10.28 -2.79 -3.84
CA LYS A 3 9.38 -3.73 -4.55
C LYS A 3 7.94 -3.66 -4.01
N MET A 4 7.79 -3.32 -2.73
CA MET A 4 6.51 -3.13 -2.05
C MET A 4 5.72 -1.95 -2.62
N THR A 5 6.35 -0.79 -2.80
CA THR A 5 5.71 0.39 -3.41
C THR A 5 5.21 0.09 -4.82
N GLN A 6 5.98 -0.67 -5.59
CA GLN A 6 5.63 -1.06 -6.96
C GLN A 6 4.43 -2.02 -7.00
N LEU A 7 4.39 -3.00 -6.08
CA LEU A 7 3.27 -3.93 -5.90
C LEU A 7 1.98 -3.18 -5.50
N LEU A 8 2.09 -2.23 -4.57
CA LEU A 8 0.96 -1.39 -4.14
C LEU A 8 0.39 -0.55 -5.28
N GLY A 9 1.25 0.01 -6.13
CA GLY A 9 0.83 0.72 -7.33
C GLY A 9 0.05 -0.16 -8.31
N GLN A 10 0.51 -1.40 -8.54
CA GLN A 10 -0.22 -2.37 -9.36
C GLN A 10 -1.58 -2.74 -8.73
N PHE A 11 -1.61 -2.94 -7.41
CA PHE A 11 -2.83 -3.29 -6.69
C PHE A 11 -3.86 -2.16 -6.73
N GLU A 12 -3.44 -0.90 -6.67
CA GLU A 12 -4.30 0.27 -6.80
C GLU A 12 -4.94 0.38 -8.20
N VAL A 13 -4.18 0.07 -9.24
CA VAL A 13 -4.68 0.04 -10.63
C VAL A 13 -5.72 -1.07 -10.80
N GLU A 14 -5.44 -2.28 -10.29
CA GLU A 14 -6.39 -3.40 -10.38
C GLU A 14 -7.65 -3.18 -9.52
N ALA A 15 -7.51 -2.60 -8.31
CA ALA A 15 -8.64 -2.22 -7.47
C ALA A 15 -9.55 -1.18 -8.15
N LYS A 16 -8.97 -0.24 -8.91
CA LYS A 16 -9.73 0.74 -9.69
C LYS A 16 -10.50 0.06 -10.83
N LYS A 17 -9.83 -0.79 -11.62
CA LYS A 17 -10.46 -1.56 -12.71
C LYS A 17 -11.59 -2.45 -12.19
N ALA A 18 -11.40 -3.11 -11.05
CA ALA A 18 -12.41 -3.94 -10.41
C ALA A 18 -13.65 -3.10 -10.01
N GLY A 19 -13.46 -1.83 -9.64
CA GLY A 19 -14.54 -0.92 -9.31
C GLY A 19 -15.41 -0.47 -10.49
N ASP A 20 -14.85 -0.49 -11.70
CA ASP A 20 -15.55 -0.10 -12.93
C ASP A 20 -16.44 -1.24 -13.49
N ALA A 21 -16.35 -2.46 -12.92
CA ALA A 21 -17.18 -3.59 -13.31
C ALA A 21 -18.65 -3.40 -12.90
N PRO A 22 -19.63 -3.66 -13.79
CA PRO A 22 -21.05 -3.50 -13.49
C PRO A 22 -21.54 -4.49 -12.41
N MET A 23 -22.52 -4.04 -11.62
CA MET A 23 -23.16 -4.72 -10.47
C MET A 23 -22.27 -5.04 -9.25
N VAL A 24 -21.12 -5.69 -9.43
CA VAL A 24 -20.28 -6.15 -8.31
C VAL A 24 -19.17 -5.16 -7.96
N GLY A 25 -18.67 -4.42 -8.96
CA GLY A 25 -17.51 -3.55 -8.82
C GLY A 25 -17.67 -2.47 -7.74
N LYS A 26 -18.84 -1.84 -7.63
CA LYS A 26 -19.09 -0.80 -6.61
C LYS A 26 -19.06 -1.34 -5.18
N LEU A 27 -19.47 -2.59 -4.96
CA LEU A 27 -19.49 -3.20 -3.62
C LEU A 27 -18.09 -3.59 -3.14
N ILE A 28 -17.23 -4.03 -4.06
CA ILE A 28 -15.86 -4.47 -3.75
C ILE A 28 -14.83 -3.34 -3.86
N ALA A 29 -15.12 -2.27 -4.60
CA ALA A 29 -14.20 -1.14 -4.79
C ALA A 29 -13.86 -0.42 -3.49
N ALA A 30 -14.85 -0.17 -2.62
CA ALA A 30 -14.60 0.56 -1.39
C ALA A 30 -13.73 -0.24 -0.41
N PRO A 31 -13.99 -1.53 -0.13
CA PRO A 31 -13.08 -2.37 0.64
C PRO A 31 -11.67 -2.48 0.04
N LEU A 32 -11.55 -2.61 -1.29
CA LEU A 32 -10.25 -2.70 -1.95
C LEU A 32 -9.43 -1.41 -1.82
N ARG A 33 -10.09 -0.24 -1.94
CA ARG A 33 -9.42 1.06 -1.71
C ARG A 33 -8.97 1.20 -0.26
N LEU A 34 -9.80 0.80 0.70
CA LEU A 34 -9.43 0.83 2.12
C LEU A 34 -8.22 -0.07 2.39
N LEU A 35 -8.17 -1.26 1.78
CA LEU A 35 -7.03 -2.15 1.88
C LEU A 35 -5.75 -1.52 1.32
N VAL A 36 -5.82 -0.88 0.15
CA VAL A 36 -4.68 -0.16 -0.44
C VAL A 36 -4.17 0.94 0.48
N VAL A 37 -5.07 1.77 1.03
CA VAL A 37 -4.70 2.85 1.96
C VAL A 37 -4.05 2.30 3.23
N TRP A 38 -4.61 1.22 3.79
CA TRP A 38 -4.05 0.56 4.97
C TRP A 38 -2.65 -0.01 4.69
N MET A 39 -2.45 -0.68 3.55
CA MET A 39 -1.15 -1.23 3.19
C MET A 39 -0.11 -0.12 2.98
N LYS A 40 -0.47 0.99 2.29
CA LYS A 40 0.42 2.16 2.16
C LYS A 40 0.86 2.69 3.53
N THR A 41 -0.09 2.86 4.44
CA THR A 41 0.18 3.34 5.81
C THR A 41 1.13 2.40 6.57
N ILE A 42 0.98 1.08 6.41
CA ILE A 42 1.89 0.11 7.05
C ILE A 42 3.29 0.18 6.43
N THR A 43 3.39 0.25 5.11
CA THR A 43 4.68 0.33 4.43
C THR A 43 5.44 1.59 4.83
N GLU A 44 4.77 2.76 4.88
CA GLU A 44 5.39 4.00 5.36
C GLU A 44 5.89 3.88 6.80
N ARG A 45 5.11 3.24 7.69
CA ARG A 45 5.55 2.99 9.08
C ARG A 45 6.76 2.06 9.14
N GLN A 46 6.80 1.03 8.31
CA GLN A 46 7.93 0.09 8.25
C GLN A 46 9.19 0.79 7.75
N GLU A 47 9.09 1.60 6.69
CA GLU A 47 10.20 2.40 6.17
C GLU A 47 10.72 3.37 7.24
N ASN A 48 9.84 4.06 7.96
CA ASN A 48 10.23 4.94 9.06
C ASN A 48 10.95 4.19 10.21
N ILE A 49 10.46 3.00 10.57
CA ILE A 49 11.12 2.17 11.60
C ILE A 49 12.51 1.74 11.13
N LEU A 50 12.65 1.33 9.87
CA LEU A 50 13.94 0.96 9.29
C LEU A 50 14.92 2.13 9.30
N GLU A 51 14.50 3.31 8.84
CA GLU A 51 15.33 4.52 8.87
C GLU A 51 15.80 4.85 10.29
N ARG A 52 14.92 4.69 11.29
CA ARG A 52 15.28 4.90 12.70
C ARG A 52 16.25 3.86 13.23
N LEU A 53 16.12 2.60 12.84
CA LEU A 53 17.04 1.53 13.22
C LEU A 53 18.42 1.75 12.60
N GLU A 54 18.48 2.05 11.31
CA GLU A 54 19.73 2.37 10.60
C GLU A 54 20.44 3.58 11.22
N ALA A 55 19.68 4.63 11.60
CA ALA A 55 20.23 5.78 12.29
C ALA A 55 20.80 5.42 13.68
N MET A 56 20.16 4.49 14.40
CA MET A 56 20.68 4.02 15.70
C MET A 56 21.94 3.17 15.54
N GLU A 57 21.98 2.28 14.55
CA GLU A 57 23.16 1.46 14.24
C GLU A 57 24.36 2.31 13.77
N ALA A 58 24.11 3.43 13.08
CA ALA A 58 25.18 4.36 12.67
C ALA A 58 25.78 5.17 13.83
N HIS A 59 25.17 5.14 15.01
CA HIS A 59 25.63 5.81 16.22
C HIS A 59 26.34 4.88 17.22
N GLU A 60 26.44 3.58 16.93
CA GLU A 60 27.35 2.61 17.58
C GLU A 60 28.66 2.43 16.79
#